data_AF-A0A9W6C1J6-F1
#
_entry.id   AF-A0A9W6C1J6-F1
#
_cell.length_a   1.000
_cell.length_b   1.000
_cell.length_c   1.000
_cell.angle_alpha   90.00
_cell.angle_beta   90.00
_cell.angle_gamma   90.00
#
_symmetry.space_group_name_H-M   'P 1'
#
loop_
_entity.id
_entity.type
_entity.pdbx_description
1 polymer ?
#
loop_
_entity_poly.entity_id
_entity_poly.type
_entity_poly.pdbx_seq_one_letter_code
_entity_poly.pdbx_strand_id
1 'polypeptide(L)'
;MPAAPAVAAAAAAVAAVPAAAGVAAVAATAAGVAVVGAAAVAGEAGGAMAAAVAPAGPAARRVPTTVAFAASAAASPGADSHLHFPGTGLSLRLQGAGPVRRALMGAIRGWQPQTLSAPRPGHRQTLVTQGPGGFVARSPFFQGDLGGLDAASAACALIADLSEGFLANRPGCMALHCGAFRFAGDLILLTGPMRAGKSTLIGRLTAEPDVTVFCDDVLPLTADLKAVALGIAPRLRLPLPKETTAAFRRHVAMTPGPRDRRYAYLAAPNVAPHGTQARPGTLIVLDRRQIGPATLHRMDRDQAMHHLLAQNMGDLGSADQAFAKTRDMAAAMTCLRLVYADLEDAVALLRRAFAPDAPPQTNVPLASPLPDPLHAPERRSVPVHPDRVLRQAPGIVLRRMGSGAFLWTPADPVVWHLNPVGHAVWALLEIPGSAADLADSLAEVFADVPRDRLTRDIAALMGDLLEEGFVTG
;
A
#
# COMPACT_ATOMS: atom_id res chain seq x y z
N MET A 1 -33.31 -34.06 -9.46
CA MET A 1 -32.64 -34.21 -8.15
C MET A 1 -31.18 -34.56 -8.41
N PRO A 2 -30.27 -33.58 -8.29
CA PRO A 2 -29.51 -33.37 -7.06
C PRO A 2 -29.28 -31.87 -6.76
N ALA A 3 -30.15 -31.22 -5.98
CA ALA A 3 -29.97 -29.82 -5.54
C ALA A 3 -29.50 -29.70 -4.07
N ALA A 4 -29.49 -30.81 -3.32
CA ALA A 4 -29.22 -30.82 -1.89
C ALA A 4 -27.80 -30.35 -1.47
N PRO A 5 -26.69 -30.72 -2.15
CA PRO A 5 -25.36 -30.30 -1.71
C PRO A 5 -25.07 -28.81 -2.02
N ALA A 6 -25.53 -28.29 -3.15
CA ALA A 6 -25.37 -26.88 -3.54
C ALA A 6 -26.16 -25.92 -2.62
N VAL A 7 -27.40 -26.29 -2.29
CA VAL A 7 -28.25 -25.53 -1.34
C VAL A 7 -27.65 -25.59 0.08
N ALA A 8 -27.08 -26.72 0.50
CA ALA A 8 -26.39 -26.82 1.79
C ALA A 8 -25.08 -26.01 1.85
N ALA A 9 -24.31 -25.94 0.75
CA ALA A 9 -23.11 -25.12 0.65
C ALA A 9 -23.44 -23.61 0.65
N ALA A 10 -24.51 -23.21 -0.06
CA ALA A 10 -25.04 -21.85 -0.02
C ALA A 10 -25.57 -21.51 1.39
N ALA A 11 -26.36 -22.38 2.01
CA ALA A 11 -26.84 -22.19 3.38
C ALA A 11 -25.70 -22.10 4.41
N ALA A 12 -24.61 -22.86 4.25
CA ALA A 12 -23.43 -22.78 5.11
C ALA A 12 -22.56 -21.53 4.85
N ALA A 13 -22.54 -21.00 3.62
CA ALA A 13 -21.90 -19.72 3.30
C ALA A 13 -22.69 -18.54 3.90
N VAL A 14 -24.02 -18.66 3.89
CA VAL A 14 -24.98 -17.71 4.39
C VAL A 14 -25.04 -17.68 5.93
N ALA A 15 -25.01 -18.84 6.57
CA ALA A 15 -25.03 -18.95 8.04
C ALA A 15 -23.78 -18.34 8.71
N ALA A 16 -22.73 -18.04 7.94
CA ALA A 16 -21.51 -17.37 8.41
C ALA A 16 -21.58 -15.83 8.34
N VAL A 17 -22.68 -15.24 7.86
CA VAL A 17 -22.89 -13.79 7.78
C VAL A 17 -23.45 -13.30 9.13
N PRO A 18 -22.73 -12.47 9.91
CA PRO A 18 -23.23 -12.02 11.22
C PRO A 18 -24.44 -11.09 11.07
N ALA A 19 -25.49 -11.37 11.84
CA ALA A 19 -26.77 -10.64 11.87
C ALA A 19 -26.70 -9.14 12.25
N ALA A 20 -25.51 -8.61 12.54
CA ALA A 20 -25.28 -7.25 13.01
C ALA A 20 -24.74 -6.29 11.93
N ALA A 21 -24.79 -6.66 10.64
CA ALA A 21 -24.51 -5.75 9.52
C ALA A 21 -25.68 -4.75 9.36
N GLY A 22 -25.77 -3.79 10.28
CA GLY A 22 -26.79 -2.75 10.28
C GLY A 22 -26.87 -2.01 8.94
N VAL A 23 -28.04 -2.17 8.31
CA VAL A 23 -28.76 -1.30 7.38
C VAL A 23 -27.99 -0.04 6.92
N ALA A 24 -27.07 -0.20 5.96
CA ALA A 24 -26.60 0.86 5.05
C ALA A 24 -25.62 0.39 3.95
N ALA A 25 -25.05 -0.82 4.00
CA ALA A 25 -23.94 -1.20 3.09
C ALA A 25 -24.07 -2.61 2.48
N VAL A 26 -25.28 -3.06 2.11
CA VAL A 26 -25.46 -4.44 1.61
C VAL A 26 -25.22 -4.61 0.10
N ALA A 27 -25.10 -3.56 -0.70
CA ALA A 27 -25.08 -3.78 -2.15
C ALA A 27 -24.36 -2.68 -2.92
N ALA A 28 -23.04 -2.70 -2.79
CA ALA A 28 -22.14 -2.35 -3.87
C ALA A 28 -20.99 -3.37 -3.82
N THR A 29 -20.75 -4.02 -4.96
CA THR A 29 -19.48 -4.68 -5.33
C THR A 29 -19.13 -6.00 -4.63
N ALA A 30 -19.46 -7.12 -5.30
CA ALA A 30 -19.33 -8.49 -4.82
C ALA A 30 -18.01 -9.21 -5.18
N ALA A 31 -17.14 -8.57 -5.96
CA ALA A 31 -15.82 -9.08 -6.32
C ALA A 31 -14.78 -7.95 -6.26
N GLY A 32 -13.56 -8.28 -5.79
CA GLY A 32 -12.40 -7.40 -5.81
C GLY A 32 -11.19 -8.13 -6.38
N VAL A 33 -10.48 -7.50 -7.32
CA VAL A 33 -9.31 -8.09 -7.99
C VAL A 33 -8.05 -7.73 -7.23
N ALA A 34 -7.28 -8.73 -6.79
CA ALA A 34 -5.91 -8.54 -6.36
C ALA A 34 -4.97 -9.18 -7.40
N VAL A 35 -4.29 -8.34 -8.18
CA VAL A 35 -3.31 -8.80 -9.16
C VAL A 35 -2.04 -9.21 -8.40
N VAL A 36 -1.65 -10.48 -8.49
CA VAL A 36 -0.33 -10.91 -8.04
C VAL A 36 0.67 -10.48 -9.09
N GLY A 37 1.48 -9.47 -8.78
CA GLY A 37 2.60 -9.06 -9.61
C GLY A 37 2.20 -8.22 -10.84
N ALA A 38 1.81 -6.96 -10.60
CA ALA A 38 1.99 -5.89 -11.58
C ALA A 38 2.30 -4.59 -10.84
N ALA A 39 3.58 -4.20 -10.82
CA ALA A 39 4.00 -2.90 -10.31
C ALA A 39 3.45 -1.79 -11.21
N ALA A 40 2.28 -1.24 -10.86
CA ALA A 40 1.82 0.03 -11.41
C ALA A 40 2.37 1.15 -10.52
N VAL A 41 3.61 1.59 -10.80
CA VAL A 41 4.11 2.86 -10.27
C VAL A 41 3.41 3.97 -11.05
N ALA A 42 2.39 4.58 -10.44
CA ALA A 42 1.75 5.78 -10.96
C ALA A 42 2.74 6.98 -10.91
N GLY A 43 3.52 7.13 -11.97
CA GLY A 43 4.28 8.34 -12.26
C GLY A 43 3.37 9.36 -12.96
N GLU A 44 2.76 10.27 -12.21
CA GLU A 44 2.04 11.41 -12.81
C GLU A 44 3.05 12.50 -13.23
N ALA A 45 3.33 12.56 -14.53
CA ALA A 45 4.04 13.64 -15.19
C ALA A 45 3.09 14.45 -16.10
N GLY A 46 3.18 15.78 -16.04
CA GLY A 46 2.76 16.66 -17.14
C GLY A 46 1.66 17.68 -16.84
N GLY A 47 2.03 18.96 -16.74
CA GLY A 47 1.12 20.10 -16.80
C GLY A 47 1.93 21.40 -16.90
N ALA A 48 1.94 22.00 -18.08
CA ALA A 48 2.91 22.98 -18.58
C ALA A 48 2.75 24.44 -18.07
N MET A 49 3.83 25.18 -18.30
CA MET A 49 4.16 26.59 -18.04
C MET A 49 3.10 27.66 -18.36
N ALA A 50 3.10 28.71 -17.54
CA ALA A 50 3.07 30.11 -18.00
C ALA A 50 3.97 30.96 -17.08
N ALA A 51 4.90 31.71 -17.68
CA ALA A 51 5.92 32.51 -17.00
C ALA A 51 5.41 33.91 -16.64
N ALA A 52 5.86 34.45 -15.51
CA ALA A 52 5.85 35.89 -15.25
C ALA A 52 7.06 36.31 -14.40
N VAL A 53 7.59 37.46 -14.77
CA VAL A 53 8.92 38.03 -14.51
C VAL A 53 9.06 38.62 -13.08
N ALA A 54 10.28 38.55 -12.53
CA ALA A 54 10.70 39.09 -11.23
C ALA A 54 10.70 40.63 -11.15
N PRO A 55 10.96 41.21 -9.95
CA PRO A 55 12.30 41.76 -9.76
C PRO A 55 12.92 41.52 -8.36
N ALA A 56 14.24 41.69 -8.34
CA ALA A 56 15.18 41.42 -7.25
C ALA A 56 15.26 42.53 -6.17
N GLY A 57 15.73 42.15 -4.98
CA GLY A 57 16.13 43.05 -3.88
C GLY A 57 17.16 42.37 -2.94
N PRO A 58 17.97 43.13 -2.19
CA PRO A 58 19.41 42.89 -2.09
C PRO A 58 19.89 42.06 -0.89
N ALA A 59 21.14 41.61 -1.04
CA ALA A 59 21.94 40.79 -0.14
C ALA A 59 22.21 41.41 1.24
N ALA A 60 22.32 40.55 2.26
CA ALA A 60 22.93 40.87 3.54
C ALA A 60 23.99 39.83 3.93
N ARG A 61 25.22 40.33 4.10
CA ARG A 61 26.41 39.64 4.64
C ARG A 61 26.18 39.16 6.07
N ARG A 62 26.65 37.95 6.41
CA ARG A 62 27.23 37.65 7.73
C ARG A 62 28.44 36.71 7.62
N VAL A 63 29.43 37.05 8.45
CA VAL A 63 30.82 36.58 8.59
C VAL A 63 30.86 35.28 9.43
N PRO A 64 31.89 34.41 9.29
CA PRO A 64 31.80 33.01 9.68
C PRO A 64 32.29 32.74 11.11
N THR A 65 31.78 31.69 11.72
CA THR A 65 32.37 31.05 12.91
C THR A 65 32.74 29.62 12.55
N THR A 66 34.05 29.38 12.52
CA THR A 66 34.73 28.14 12.16
C THR A 66 34.71 27.16 13.33
N VAL A 67 34.29 25.91 13.09
CA VAL A 67 34.69 24.76 13.90
C VAL A 67 35.13 23.66 12.93
N ALA A 68 36.38 23.24 13.07
CA ALA A 68 37.09 22.39 12.12
C ALA A 68 36.55 20.94 12.12
N PHE A 69 36.13 20.47 10.95
CA PHE A 69 36.06 19.05 10.63
C PHE A 69 37.21 18.69 9.69
N ALA A 70 37.89 17.60 10.00
CA ALA A 70 39.02 17.07 9.22
C ALA A 70 38.65 16.91 7.74
N ALA A 71 39.56 17.37 6.88
CA ALA A 71 39.37 17.47 5.44
C ALA A 71 39.23 16.09 4.77
N SER A 72 38.01 15.77 4.32
CA SER A 72 37.79 14.88 3.19
C SER A 72 38.10 15.67 1.92
N ALA A 73 38.95 15.13 1.05
CA ALA A 73 39.31 15.72 -0.23
C ALA A 73 38.08 16.27 -0.97
N ALA A 74 38.12 17.56 -1.31
CA ALA A 74 37.04 18.28 -1.94
C ALA A 74 36.82 17.76 -3.37
N ALA A 75 35.74 17.01 -3.58
CA ALA A 75 35.25 16.73 -4.93
C ALA A 75 34.62 18.01 -5.52
N SER A 76 35.12 18.43 -6.68
CA SER A 76 34.67 19.63 -7.39
C SER A 76 33.15 19.65 -7.61
N PRO A 77 32.49 20.82 -7.50
CA PRO A 77 31.08 20.96 -7.83
C PRO A 77 30.90 20.77 -9.34
N GLY A 78 30.33 19.63 -9.73
CA GLY A 78 30.04 19.30 -11.13
C GLY A 78 30.57 17.94 -11.60
N ALA A 79 31.35 17.22 -10.79
CA ALA A 79 31.87 15.92 -11.19
C ALA A 79 30.77 14.85 -11.29
N ASP A 80 30.82 14.06 -12.37
CA ASP A 80 30.10 12.80 -12.49
C ASP A 80 30.39 11.94 -11.25
N SER A 81 29.35 11.38 -10.64
CA SER A 81 29.51 10.44 -9.53
C SER A 81 28.74 9.16 -9.78
N HIS A 82 29.40 8.04 -9.48
CA HIS A 82 28.79 6.72 -9.53
C HIS A 82 28.63 6.22 -8.10
N LEU A 83 27.38 6.04 -7.67
CA LEU A 83 27.05 5.49 -6.36
C LEU A 83 26.58 4.06 -6.52
N HIS A 84 27.15 3.17 -5.73
CA HIS A 84 26.73 1.79 -5.67
C HIS A 84 26.19 1.46 -4.27
N PHE A 85 24.99 0.87 -4.23
CA PHE A 85 24.34 0.43 -3.00
C PHE A 85 24.43 -1.09 -2.90
N PRO A 86 25.24 -1.65 -1.98
CA PRO A 86 25.37 -3.10 -1.84
C PRO A 86 24.03 -3.82 -1.68
N GLY A 87 23.88 -4.97 -2.33
CA GLY A 87 22.67 -5.80 -2.24
C GLY A 87 21.47 -5.32 -3.06
N THR A 88 21.63 -4.30 -3.92
CA THR A 88 20.56 -3.78 -4.80
C THR A 88 20.81 -4.02 -6.29
N GLY A 89 22.00 -4.52 -6.68
CA GLY A 89 22.33 -4.74 -8.09
C GLY A 89 22.23 -3.46 -8.95
N LEU A 90 22.21 -2.30 -8.30
CA LEU A 90 21.99 -1.00 -8.92
C LEU A 90 23.27 -0.15 -8.87
N SER A 91 23.51 0.61 -9.93
CA SER A 91 24.50 1.67 -10.00
C SER A 91 23.80 2.98 -10.35
N LEU A 92 23.89 3.99 -9.48
CA LEU A 92 23.36 5.32 -9.75
C LEU A 92 24.45 6.18 -10.38
N ARG A 93 24.21 6.73 -11.56
CA ARG A 93 25.08 7.71 -12.22
C ARG A 93 24.46 9.10 -12.08
N LEU A 94 25.19 10.03 -11.49
CA LEU A 94 24.75 11.40 -11.25
C LEU A 94 25.69 12.36 -11.99
N GLN A 95 25.19 13.04 -13.03
CA GLN A 95 25.98 13.97 -13.86
C GLN A 95 25.51 15.40 -13.62
N GLY A 96 26.39 16.24 -13.06
CA GLY A 96 25.99 17.59 -12.60
C GLY A 96 24.93 17.59 -11.50
N ALA A 97 24.58 16.43 -10.94
CA ALA A 97 23.44 16.25 -10.02
C ALA A 97 23.85 16.22 -8.54
N GLY A 98 24.83 17.03 -8.15
CA GLY A 98 25.29 17.16 -6.76
C GLY A 98 24.18 17.49 -5.74
N PRO A 99 23.21 18.39 -6.04
CA PRO A 99 22.05 18.62 -5.18
C PRO A 99 21.18 17.37 -4.97
N VAL A 100 20.99 16.56 -6.02
CA VAL A 100 20.23 15.30 -5.95
C VAL A 100 20.95 14.29 -5.07
N ARG A 101 22.29 14.19 -5.17
CA ARG A 101 23.09 13.35 -4.27
C ARG A 101 22.88 13.73 -2.81
N ARG A 102 22.94 15.03 -2.49
CA ARG A 102 22.70 15.51 -1.12
C ARG A 102 21.29 15.22 -0.64
N ALA A 103 20.30 15.40 -1.52
CA ALA A 103 18.92 15.07 -1.22
C ALA A 103 18.75 13.56 -0.94
N LEU A 104 19.25 12.68 -1.81
CA LEU A 104 19.22 11.23 -1.60
C LEU A 104 19.85 10.85 -0.25
N MET A 105 21.08 11.31 0.02
CA MET A 105 21.79 11.00 1.26
C MET A 105 21.10 11.58 2.51
N GLY A 106 20.36 12.69 2.37
CA GLY A 106 19.57 13.27 3.47
C GLY A 106 18.23 12.58 3.72
N ALA A 107 17.74 11.77 2.79
CA ALA A 107 16.48 11.02 2.91
C ALA A 107 16.70 9.56 3.34
N ILE A 108 17.94 9.06 3.35
CA ILE A 108 18.24 7.66 3.66
C ILE A 108 19.14 7.52 4.88
N ARG A 109 18.94 6.44 5.65
CA ARG A 109 19.67 6.12 6.88
C ARG A 109 20.13 4.68 6.88
N GLY A 110 21.35 4.43 7.37
CA GLY A 110 21.91 3.07 7.51
C GLY A 110 22.46 2.46 6.22
N TRP A 111 22.24 3.08 5.06
CA TRP A 111 22.90 2.72 3.82
C TRP A 111 24.37 3.13 3.84
N GLN A 112 25.22 2.30 3.24
CA GLN A 112 26.66 2.58 3.06
C GLN A 112 27.00 2.53 1.56
N PRO A 113 26.62 3.58 0.79
CA PRO A 113 26.92 3.60 -0.64
C PRO A 113 28.42 3.74 -0.88
N GLN A 114 28.92 2.98 -1.85
CA GLN A 114 30.29 3.10 -2.35
C GLN A 114 30.32 4.10 -3.49
N THR A 115 31.27 5.03 -3.45
CA THR A 115 31.53 5.92 -4.59
C THR A 115 32.56 5.26 -5.49
N LEU A 116 32.23 5.08 -6.76
CA LEU A 116 33.07 4.41 -7.75
C LEU A 116 33.42 5.39 -8.89
N SER A 117 34.47 5.06 -9.65
CA SER A 117 34.87 5.82 -10.85
C SER A 117 34.02 5.47 -12.07
N ALA A 118 33.35 4.32 -12.07
CA ALA A 118 32.49 3.84 -13.15
C ALA A 118 31.34 2.97 -12.59
N PRO A 119 30.27 2.72 -13.38
CA PRO A 119 29.22 1.77 -13.00
C PRO A 119 29.79 0.36 -12.86
N ARG A 120 29.21 -0.47 -11.98
CA ARG A 120 29.60 -1.88 -11.89
C ARG A 120 29.09 -2.66 -13.12
N PRO A 121 29.93 -3.50 -13.76
CA PRO A 121 29.49 -4.37 -14.84
C PRO A 121 28.32 -5.26 -14.40
N GLY A 122 27.33 -5.44 -15.29
CA GLY A 122 26.14 -6.26 -15.05
C GLY A 122 25.08 -5.65 -14.12
N HIS A 123 25.37 -4.52 -13.47
CA HIS A 123 24.38 -3.82 -12.66
C HIS A 123 23.42 -3.01 -13.53
N ARG A 124 22.16 -2.95 -13.10
CA ARG A 124 21.18 -2.01 -13.68
C ARG A 124 21.66 -0.58 -13.40
N GLN A 125 21.41 0.32 -14.35
CA GLN A 125 21.88 1.71 -14.26
C GLN A 125 20.70 2.67 -14.20
N THR A 126 20.73 3.52 -13.18
CA THR A 126 19.88 4.71 -13.09
C THR A 126 20.73 5.93 -13.38
N LEU A 127 20.23 6.84 -14.19
CA LEU A 127 20.92 8.07 -14.57
C LEU A 127 20.12 9.28 -14.13
N VAL A 128 20.78 10.22 -13.45
CA VAL A 128 20.24 11.57 -13.23
C VAL A 128 21.19 12.59 -13.80
N THR A 129 20.67 13.45 -14.66
CA THR A 129 21.40 14.56 -15.28
C THR A 129 20.74 15.88 -14.95
N GLN A 130 21.54 16.95 -14.97
CA GLN A 130 20.99 18.30 -15.01
C GLN A 130 20.41 18.57 -16.40
N GLY A 131 19.17 19.07 -16.46
CA GLY A 131 18.47 19.40 -17.70
C GLY A 131 17.80 20.78 -17.66
N PRO A 132 17.13 21.17 -18.76
CA PRO A 132 16.36 22.41 -18.81
C PRO A 132 15.21 22.37 -17.79
N GLY A 133 15.15 23.35 -16.88
CA GLY A 133 14.07 23.46 -15.89
C GLY A 133 14.13 22.48 -14.72
N GLY A 134 15.23 21.74 -14.52
CA GLY A 134 15.40 20.85 -13.37
C GLY A 134 16.32 19.67 -13.66
N PHE A 135 16.15 18.59 -12.91
CA PHE A 135 16.84 17.32 -13.15
C PHE A 135 15.99 16.39 -14.03
N VAL A 136 16.66 15.54 -14.79
CA VAL A 136 16.05 14.46 -15.56
C VAL A 136 16.52 13.13 -14.98
N ALA A 137 15.59 12.26 -14.62
CA ALA A 137 15.88 10.91 -14.12
C ALA A 137 15.48 9.86 -15.16
N ARG A 138 16.37 8.89 -15.42
CA ARG A 138 16.15 7.70 -16.23
C ARG A 138 16.30 6.47 -15.37
N SER A 139 15.25 5.67 -15.30
CA SER A 139 15.19 4.46 -14.49
C SER A 139 15.21 3.21 -15.37
N PRO A 140 15.86 2.12 -14.96
CA PRO A 140 15.76 0.83 -15.63
C PRO A 140 14.44 0.10 -15.29
N PHE A 141 13.65 0.61 -14.34
CA PHE A 141 12.38 0.03 -13.89
C PHE A 141 11.15 0.74 -14.46
N PHE A 142 11.34 1.88 -15.12
CA PHE A 142 10.28 2.69 -15.68
C PHE A 142 10.58 3.05 -17.13
N GLN A 143 9.58 3.01 -18.00
CA GLN A 143 9.74 3.41 -19.40
C GLN A 143 9.59 4.93 -19.55
N GLY A 144 10.65 5.58 -20.05
CA GLY A 144 10.68 7.01 -20.33
C GLY A 144 11.53 7.83 -19.36
N ASP A 145 11.66 9.12 -19.67
CA ASP A 145 12.45 10.07 -18.89
C ASP A 145 11.53 10.90 -17.97
N LEU A 146 11.89 11.01 -16.69
CA LEU A 146 11.21 11.91 -15.74
C LEU A 146 11.95 13.25 -15.70
N GLY A 147 11.45 14.25 -16.43
CA GLY A 147 12.05 15.58 -16.52
C GLY A 147 11.46 16.63 -15.58
N GLY A 148 12.15 17.78 -15.48
CA GLY A 148 11.67 18.96 -14.72
C GLY A 148 11.61 18.74 -13.20
N LEU A 149 12.46 17.85 -12.68
CA LEU A 149 12.44 17.47 -11.27
C LEU A 149 13.26 18.43 -10.42
N ASP A 150 12.71 18.84 -9.27
CA ASP A 150 13.49 19.42 -8.18
C ASP A 150 14.39 18.36 -7.53
N ALA A 151 15.38 18.78 -6.74
CA ALA A 151 16.34 17.85 -6.14
C ALA A 151 15.71 16.76 -5.26
N ALA A 152 14.68 17.11 -4.46
CA ALA A 152 13.99 16.14 -3.61
C ALA A 152 13.08 15.19 -4.41
N SER A 153 12.44 15.68 -5.46
CA SER A 153 11.69 14.87 -6.42
C SER A 153 12.59 13.91 -7.22
N ALA A 154 13.76 14.35 -7.67
CA ALA A 154 14.75 13.50 -8.32
C ALA A 154 15.31 12.44 -7.36
N ALA A 155 15.56 12.81 -6.09
CA ALA A 155 15.95 11.85 -5.07
C ALA A 155 14.86 10.80 -4.81
N CYS A 156 13.57 11.17 -4.92
CA CYS A 156 12.47 10.20 -4.84
C CYS A 156 12.55 9.14 -5.95
N ALA A 157 12.83 9.55 -7.19
CA ALA A 157 12.99 8.61 -8.30
C ALA A 157 14.15 7.63 -8.02
N LEU A 158 15.27 8.13 -7.50
CA LEU A 158 16.40 7.28 -7.08
C LEU A 158 16.03 6.32 -5.93
N ILE A 159 15.21 6.76 -4.98
CA ILE A 159 14.74 5.94 -3.86
C ILE A 159 13.79 4.83 -4.32
N ALA A 160 12.92 5.13 -5.29
CA ALA A 160 12.10 4.11 -5.93
C ALA A 160 12.97 3.05 -6.59
N ASP A 161 13.95 3.46 -7.42
CA ASP A 161 14.88 2.53 -8.06
C ASP A 161 15.72 1.73 -7.06
N LEU A 162 16.13 2.35 -5.94
CA LEU A 162 16.84 1.68 -4.86
C LEU A 162 15.98 0.58 -4.21
N SER A 163 14.71 0.87 -3.99
CA SER A 163 13.74 -0.07 -3.43
C SER A 163 13.49 -1.22 -4.40
N GLU A 164 13.26 -0.92 -5.68
CA GLU A 164 13.07 -1.93 -6.73
C GLU A 164 14.32 -2.80 -6.93
N GLY A 165 15.51 -2.20 -6.96
CA GLY A 165 16.76 -2.94 -7.03
C GLY A 165 17.00 -3.84 -5.81
N PHE A 166 16.61 -3.39 -4.61
CA PHE A 166 16.66 -4.22 -3.41
C PHE A 166 15.74 -5.44 -3.52
N LEU A 167 14.51 -5.25 -4.03
CA LEU A 167 13.52 -6.32 -4.20
C LEU A 167 13.89 -7.29 -5.32
N ALA A 168 14.35 -6.79 -6.47
CA ALA A 168 14.69 -7.60 -7.64
C ALA A 168 15.82 -8.61 -7.38
N ASN A 169 16.69 -8.37 -6.39
CA ASN A 169 17.74 -9.32 -5.99
C ASN A 169 17.33 -10.29 -4.89
N ARG A 170 16.03 -10.34 -4.54
CA ARG A 170 15.47 -11.19 -3.48
C ARG A 170 14.23 -11.91 -3.98
N PRO A 171 14.35 -12.81 -4.97
CA PRO A 171 13.20 -13.57 -5.48
C PRO A 171 12.55 -14.36 -4.35
N GLY A 172 11.21 -14.42 -4.36
CA GLY A 172 10.40 -15.13 -3.36
C GLY A 172 10.17 -14.36 -2.05
N CYS A 173 10.80 -13.20 -1.84
CA CYS A 173 10.47 -12.28 -0.75
C CYS A 173 9.19 -11.49 -1.09
N MET A 174 8.38 -11.22 -0.07
CA MET A 174 7.20 -10.35 -0.20
C MET A 174 7.64 -8.89 -0.03
N ALA A 175 6.89 -7.95 -0.61
CA ALA A 175 7.09 -6.53 -0.35
C ALA A 175 5.73 -5.87 -0.28
N LEU A 176 5.46 -5.07 0.76
CA LEU A 176 4.17 -4.42 0.93
C LEU A 176 4.28 -2.90 0.69
N HIS A 177 3.33 -2.36 -0.07
CA HIS A 177 3.04 -0.94 -0.12
C HIS A 177 2.28 -0.53 1.15
N CYS A 178 3.02 -0.23 2.22
CA CYS A 178 2.46 0.07 3.53
C CYS A 178 3.34 1.02 4.35
N GLY A 179 2.71 1.66 5.34
CA GLY A 179 3.43 2.27 6.44
C GLY A 179 3.71 1.23 7.52
N ALA A 180 4.83 1.33 8.23
CA ALA A 180 5.11 0.44 9.36
C ALA A 180 5.87 1.13 10.48
N PHE A 181 5.47 0.82 11.71
CA PHE A 181 6.06 1.39 12.91
C PHE A 181 5.86 0.46 14.11
N ARG A 182 6.51 0.76 15.22
CA ARG A 182 6.25 0.13 16.53
C ARG A 182 6.47 1.12 17.66
N PHE A 183 5.72 0.96 18.75
CA PHE A 183 6.06 1.59 20.04
C PHE A 183 7.09 0.71 20.78
N ALA A 184 6.73 -0.55 21.03
CA ALA A 184 7.62 -1.61 21.48
C ALA A 184 7.17 -2.97 20.94
N GLY A 185 8.05 -3.98 20.99
CA GLY A 185 7.71 -5.34 20.55
C GLY A 185 7.59 -5.49 19.03
N ASP A 186 6.50 -6.15 18.61
CA ASP A 186 6.23 -6.49 17.22
C ASP A 186 5.80 -5.27 16.39
N LEU A 187 5.96 -5.37 15.06
CA LEU A 187 5.68 -4.32 14.11
C LEU A 187 4.17 -4.20 13.84
N ILE A 188 3.70 -2.96 13.73
CA ILE A 188 2.36 -2.60 13.28
C ILE A 188 2.47 -2.13 11.82
N LEU A 189 1.71 -2.79 10.94
CA LEU A 189 1.60 -2.47 9.53
C LEU A 189 0.33 -1.66 9.28
N LEU A 190 0.46 -0.55 8.58
CA LEU A 190 -0.63 0.32 8.15
C LEU A 190 -0.82 0.20 6.65
N THR A 191 -1.95 -0.35 6.24
CA THR A 191 -2.33 -0.44 4.84
C THR A 191 -3.68 0.22 4.59
N GLY A 192 -4.16 0.21 3.35
CA GLY A 192 -5.46 0.73 2.97
C GLY A 192 -5.44 1.46 1.63
N PRO A 193 -6.63 1.86 1.15
CA PRO A 193 -6.81 2.45 -0.17
C PRO A 193 -6.01 3.74 -0.35
N MET A 194 -5.90 4.17 -1.61
CA MET A 194 -5.29 5.46 -1.93
C MET A 194 -5.95 6.58 -1.11
N ARG A 195 -5.15 7.51 -0.60
CA ARG A 195 -5.61 8.65 0.23
C ARG A 195 -6.19 8.29 1.60
N ALA A 196 -6.06 7.04 2.05
CA ALA A 196 -6.39 6.65 3.42
C ALA A 196 -5.49 7.29 4.50
N GLY A 197 -4.46 8.07 4.10
CA GLY A 197 -3.65 8.88 5.00
C GLY A 197 -2.38 8.22 5.52
N LYS A 198 -1.96 7.05 4.99
CA LYS A 198 -0.77 6.28 5.41
C LYS A 198 0.45 7.16 5.68
N SER A 199 0.89 7.92 4.68
CA SER A 199 2.09 8.76 4.80
C SER A 199 1.93 9.93 5.76
N THR A 200 0.72 10.47 5.87
CA THR A 200 0.46 11.54 6.85
C THR A 200 0.51 10.99 8.28
N LEU A 201 -0.04 9.79 8.51
CA LEU A 201 -0.01 9.13 9.81
C LEU A 201 1.40 8.67 10.19
N ILE A 202 2.14 8.02 9.29
CA ILE A 202 3.55 7.67 9.52
C ILE A 202 4.39 8.93 9.75
N GLY A 203 4.22 9.96 8.92
CA GLY A 203 4.90 11.24 9.10
C GLY A 203 4.61 11.88 10.46
N ARG A 204 3.37 11.81 10.94
CA ARG A 204 3.01 12.30 12.28
C ARG A 204 3.66 11.47 13.39
N LEU A 205 3.73 10.15 13.24
CA LEU A 205 4.37 9.25 14.20
C LEU A 205 5.88 9.51 14.35
N THR A 206 6.53 10.16 13.36
CA THR A 206 7.93 10.60 13.53
C THR A 206 8.13 11.64 14.62
N ALA A 207 7.06 12.32 15.08
CA ALA A 207 7.15 13.25 16.20
C ALA A 207 7.08 12.55 17.57
N GLU A 208 6.78 11.25 17.60
CA GLU A 208 6.70 10.46 18.83
C GLU A 208 8.08 9.84 19.15
N PRO A 209 8.74 10.24 20.26
CA PRO A 209 10.14 9.89 20.51
C PRO A 209 10.38 8.41 20.81
N ASP A 210 9.34 7.71 21.28
CA ASP A 210 9.31 6.29 21.63
C ASP A 210 8.85 5.38 20.47
N VAL A 211 8.43 5.96 19.34
CA VAL A 211 8.03 5.19 18.16
C VAL A 211 9.23 4.96 17.26
N THR A 212 9.46 3.72 16.84
CA THR A 212 10.37 3.42 15.73
C THR A 212 9.60 3.29 14.42
N VAL A 213 9.88 4.15 13.44
CA VAL A 213 9.27 4.08 12.10
C VAL A 213 10.14 3.23 11.18
N PHE A 214 9.57 2.18 10.58
CA PHE A 214 10.27 1.28 9.66
C PHE A 214 10.16 1.73 8.21
N CYS A 215 8.96 2.14 7.79
CA CYS A 215 8.71 2.62 6.44
C CYS A 215 7.42 3.45 6.38
N ASP A 216 7.31 4.20 5.29
CA ASP A 216 6.09 4.91 4.87
C ASP A 216 5.45 4.24 3.64
N ASP A 217 6.30 3.71 2.75
CA ASP A 217 5.90 3.29 1.41
C ASP A 217 6.18 1.81 1.17
N VAL A 218 7.45 1.40 1.14
CA VAL A 218 7.84 0.02 0.80
C VAL A 218 8.39 -0.70 2.03
N LEU A 219 7.80 -1.86 2.35
CA LEU A 219 8.27 -2.78 3.39
C LEU A 219 8.61 -4.16 2.79
N PRO A 220 9.89 -4.44 2.53
CA PRO A 220 10.34 -5.79 2.21
C PRO A 220 10.14 -6.74 3.39
N LEU A 221 9.75 -7.97 3.08
CA LEU A 221 9.61 -9.09 3.99
C LEU A 221 10.48 -10.23 3.48
N THR A 222 11.35 -10.75 4.35
CA THR A 222 12.16 -11.94 4.06
C THR A 222 11.29 -13.18 3.85
N ALA A 223 11.91 -14.29 3.41
CA ALA A 223 11.20 -15.56 3.25
C ALA A 223 10.59 -16.09 4.57
N ASP A 224 11.17 -15.76 5.73
CA ASP A 224 10.64 -16.03 7.07
C ASP A 224 9.70 -14.92 7.59
N LEU A 225 9.21 -14.06 6.71
CA LEU A 225 8.26 -12.97 6.99
C LEU A 225 8.75 -11.93 8.00
N LYS A 226 10.08 -11.74 8.14
CA LYS A 226 10.61 -10.60 8.90
C LYS A 226 10.63 -9.36 8.02
N ALA A 227 10.06 -8.28 8.55
CA ALA A 227 10.10 -6.99 7.90
C ALA A 227 11.51 -6.41 7.96
N VAL A 228 11.96 -5.80 6.86
CA VAL A 228 13.28 -5.15 6.76
C VAL A 228 13.06 -3.66 6.49
N ALA A 229 13.51 -2.80 7.39
CA ALA A 229 13.51 -1.37 7.13
C ALA A 229 14.48 -1.05 5.99
N LEU A 230 14.03 -0.28 5.00
CA LEU A 230 14.89 0.28 3.97
C LEU A 230 15.58 1.56 4.43
N GLY A 231 15.30 2.06 5.63
CA GLY A 231 15.91 3.29 6.13
C GLY A 231 15.60 4.52 5.31
N ILE A 232 14.43 4.57 4.67
CA ILE A 232 13.96 5.72 3.90
C ILE A 232 13.08 6.57 4.81
N ALA A 233 13.37 7.86 4.88
CA ALA A 233 12.57 8.82 5.63
C ALA A 233 11.14 8.94 5.04
N PRO A 234 10.09 9.07 5.88
CA PRO A 234 8.74 9.32 5.40
C PRO A 234 8.65 10.56 4.52
N ARG A 235 7.84 10.50 3.45
CA ARG A 235 7.72 11.58 2.46
C ARG A 235 6.31 12.16 2.48
N LEU A 236 6.20 13.41 2.93
CA LEU A 236 4.94 14.14 2.92
C LEU A 236 4.76 14.96 1.65
N ARG A 237 3.52 15.01 1.14
CA ARG A 237 3.09 15.97 0.12
C ARG A 237 2.83 17.33 0.75
N LEU A 238 3.19 18.40 0.05
CA LEU A 238 3.02 19.78 0.46
C LEU A 238 2.04 20.52 -0.49
N PRO A 239 1.26 21.49 0.02
CA PRO A 239 1.13 21.86 1.44
C PRO A 239 0.43 20.75 2.25
N LEU A 240 0.67 20.74 3.56
CA LEU A 240 -0.05 19.82 4.46
C LEU A 240 -1.56 20.13 4.47
N PRO A 241 -2.43 19.14 4.75
CA PRO A 241 -3.86 19.36 4.89
C PRO A 241 -4.18 20.49 5.88
N LYS A 242 -5.24 21.26 5.61
CA LYS A 242 -5.61 22.43 6.43
C LYS A 242 -5.93 22.05 7.86
N GLU A 243 -6.45 20.86 8.05
CA GLU A 243 -6.89 20.26 9.32
C GLU A 243 -5.71 19.80 10.19
N THR A 244 -4.49 19.82 9.66
CA THR A 244 -3.27 19.42 10.40
C THR A 244 -3.04 20.31 11.63
N THR A 245 -2.70 19.74 12.78
CA THR A 245 -2.43 20.53 13.99
C THR A 245 -1.23 21.46 13.84
N ALA A 246 -1.23 22.58 14.59
CA ALA A 246 -0.08 23.50 14.63
C ALA A 246 1.20 22.81 15.12
N ALA A 247 1.06 21.87 16.06
CA ALA A 247 2.16 21.05 16.56
C ALA A 247 2.78 20.20 15.44
N PHE A 248 1.95 19.48 14.65
CA PHE A 248 2.46 18.69 13.54
C PHE A 248 3.04 19.55 12.41
N ARG A 249 2.44 20.70 12.08
CA ARG A 249 3.05 21.65 11.12
C ARG A 249 4.43 22.12 11.57
N ARG A 250 4.58 22.45 12.87
CA ARG A 250 5.87 22.84 13.45
C ARG A 250 6.86 21.69 13.41
N HIS A 251 6.44 20.47 13.74
CA HIS A 251 7.28 19.27 13.62
C HIS A 251 7.80 19.10 12.19
N VAL A 252 6.91 19.17 11.19
CA VAL A 252 7.29 19.08 9.78
C VAL A 252 8.24 20.20 9.39
N ALA A 253 8.07 21.43 9.88
CA ALA A 253 8.95 22.55 9.57
C ALA A 253 10.35 22.41 10.19
N MET A 254 10.44 21.84 11.40
CA MET A 254 11.68 21.74 12.17
C MET A 254 12.45 20.44 11.92
N THR A 255 11.78 19.39 11.44
CA THR A 255 12.43 18.10 11.17
C THR A 255 13.34 18.21 9.96
N PRO A 256 14.63 17.81 10.07
CA PRO A 256 15.55 17.82 8.95
C PRO A 256 15.08 16.91 7.81
N GLY A 257 15.56 17.20 6.61
CA GLY A 257 15.34 16.34 5.45
C GLY A 257 15.24 17.12 4.15
N PRO A 258 15.43 16.46 3.00
CA PRO A 258 15.23 17.07 1.70
C PRO A 258 13.81 17.59 1.53
N ARG A 259 13.69 18.76 0.90
CA ARG A 259 12.42 19.41 0.64
C ARG A 259 12.45 20.14 -0.70
N ASP A 260 11.32 20.12 -1.37
CA ASP A 260 11.02 21.00 -2.51
C ASP A 260 9.62 21.62 -2.34
N ARG A 261 9.08 22.20 -3.41
CA ARG A 261 7.75 22.83 -3.35
C ARG A 261 6.61 21.82 -3.11
N ARG A 262 6.80 20.56 -3.49
CA ARG A 262 5.78 19.51 -3.50
C ARG A 262 5.96 18.49 -2.39
N TYR A 263 7.18 18.29 -1.91
CA TYR A 263 7.50 17.20 -0.99
C TYR A 263 8.44 17.62 0.14
N ALA A 264 8.27 16.97 1.29
CA ALA A 264 9.19 17.03 2.41
C ALA A 264 9.47 15.63 2.95
N TYR A 265 10.75 15.28 3.02
CA TYR A 265 11.20 14.10 3.75
C TYR A 265 11.41 14.45 5.22
N LEU A 266 10.99 13.56 6.12
CA LEU A 266 11.16 13.70 7.56
C LEU A 266 12.28 12.78 8.05
N ALA A 267 13.53 13.25 7.99
CA ALA A 267 14.71 12.51 8.44
C ALA A 267 14.84 12.56 9.98
N ALA A 268 13.84 12.01 10.66
CA ALA A 268 13.77 11.98 12.12
C ALA A 268 14.68 10.89 12.71
N PRO A 269 15.21 11.09 13.94
CA PRO A 269 16.13 10.14 14.59
C PRO A 269 15.48 8.79 14.93
N ASN A 270 14.15 8.70 14.89
CA ASN A 270 13.39 7.51 15.19
C ASN A 270 12.98 6.71 13.94
N VAL A 271 13.45 7.10 12.74
CA VAL A 271 13.38 6.27 11.53
C VAL A 271 14.43 5.15 11.61
N ALA A 272 14.00 3.90 11.55
CA ALA A 272 14.88 2.73 11.61
C ALA A 272 15.93 2.77 10.49
N PRO A 273 17.21 2.52 10.76
CA PRO A 273 18.23 2.43 9.72
C PRO A 273 18.00 1.22 8.81
N HIS A 274 18.49 1.28 7.57
CA HIS A 274 18.47 0.17 6.62
C HIS A 274 19.02 -1.13 7.25
N GLY A 275 18.30 -2.23 7.01
CA GLY A 275 18.67 -3.55 7.51
C GLY A 275 18.13 -3.86 8.91
N THR A 276 17.49 -2.89 9.58
CA THR A 276 16.77 -3.18 10.83
C THR A 276 15.64 -4.16 10.55
N GLN A 277 15.54 -5.23 11.34
CA GLN A 277 14.52 -6.26 11.18
C GLN A 277 13.55 -6.31 12.36
N ALA A 278 12.30 -6.63 12.08
CA ALA A 278 11.28 -6.89 13.09
C ALA A 278 10.23 -7.89 12.57
N ARG A 279 9.52 -8.56 13.49
CA ARG A 279 8.40 -9.42 13.16
C ARG A 279 7.12 -8.59 13.01
N PRO A 280 6.35 -8.75 11.91
CA PRO A 280 4.95 -8.32 11.81
C PRO A 280 4.08 -8.94 12.90
N GLY A 281 3.41 -8.12 13.72
CA GLY A 281 2.48 -8.59 14.76
C GLY A 281 1.04 -8.11 14.58
N THR A 282 0.84 -6.95 13.94
CA THR A 282 -0.49 -6.39 13.73
C THR A 282 -0.61 -5.77 12.34
N LEU A 283 -1.68 -6.10 11.62
CA LEU A 283 -2.11 -5.42 10.41
C LEU A 283 -3.29 -4.50 10.73
N ILE A 284 -3.19 -3.24 10.36
CA ILE A 284 -4.26 -2.25 10.48
C ILE A 284 -4.57 -1.70 9.08
N VAL A 285 -5.80 -1.90 8.64
CA VAL A 285 -6.32 -1.23 7.44
C VAL A 285 -6.91 0.12 7.83
N LEU A 286 -6.46 1.18 7.17
CA LEU A 286 -6.95 2.54 7.37
C LEU A 286 -8.25 2.78 6.61
N ASP A 287 -9.21 3.35 7.32
CA ASP A 287 -10.52 3.75 6.81
C ASP A 287 -10.80 5.19 7.25
N ARG A 288 -10.34 6.15 6.42
CA ARG A 288 -10.45 7.57 6.75
C ARG A 288 -11.86 8.09 6.42
N ARG A 289 -12.55 8.63 7.43
CA ARG A 289 -13.88 9.23 7.33
C ARG A 289 -13.81 10.76 7.44
N GLN A 290 -14.91 11.44 7.11
CA GLN A 290 -14.99 12.90 7.26
C GLN A 290 -15.26 13.31 8.71
N ILE A 291 -16.00 12.49 9.45
CA ILE A 291 -16.44 12.74 10.82
C ILE A 291 -16.41 11.46 11.65
N GLY A 292 -16.42 11.61 12.96
CA GLY A 292 -16.47 10.52 13.93
C GLY A 292 -15.13 10.29 14.65
N PRO A 293 -15.17 9.63 15.82
CA PRO A 293 -13.99 9.35 16.62
C PRO A 293 -13.14 8.24 15.99
N ALA A 294 -11.84 8.25 16.29
CA ALA A 294 -10.97 7.14 15.97
C ALA A 294 -11.41 5.87 16.70
N THR A 295 -11.64 4.79 15.96
CA THR A 295 -12.11 3.50 16.51
C THR A 295 -11.38 2.33 15.85
N LEU A 296 -11.02 1.32 16.66
CA LEU A 296 -10.47 0.06 16.17
C LEU A 296 -11.60 -0.96 16.03
N HIS A 297 -11.69 -1.58 14.86
CA HIS A 297 -12.61 -2.68 14.59
C HIS A 297 -11.82 -3.97 14.37
N ARG A 298 -12.40 -5.11 14.75
CA ARG A 298 -11.91 -6.41 14.29
C ARG A 298 -12.00 -6.47 12.76
N MET A 299 -11.03 -7.13 12.13
CA MET A 299 -11.06 -7.39 10.70
C MET A 299 -11.03 -8.89 10.45
N ASP A 300 -11.88 -9.34 9.53
CA ASP A 300 -11.90 -10.73 9.11
C ASP A 300 -10.64 -11.08 8.31
N ARG A 301 -10.19 -12.33 8.43
CA ARG A 301 -8.90 -12.76 7.86
C ARG A 301 -8.88 -12.71 6.34
N ASP A 302 -10.01 -12.94 5.68
CA ASP A 302 -10.12 -12.83 4.23
C ASP A 302 -9.95 -11.38 3.77
N GLN A 303 -10.54 -10.41 4.47
CA GLN A 303 -10.29 -8.99 4.20
C GLN A 303 -8.81 -8.67 4.39
N ALA A 304 -8.20 -9.09 5.51
CA ALA A 304 -6.78 -8.87 5.76
C ALA A 304 -5.91 -9.42 4.62
N MET A 305 -6.21 -10.62 4.13
CA MET A 305 -5.50 -11.22 2.99
C MET A 305 -5.74 -10.50 1.68
N HIS A 306 -6.97 -10.07 1.41
CA HIS A 306 -7.28 -9.27 0.23
C HIS A 306 -6.41 -8.00 0.21
N HIS A 307 -6.28 -7.31 1.35
CA HIS A 307 -5.40 -6.15 1.49
C HIS A 307 -3.92 -6.51 1.34
N LEU A 308 -3.45 -7.64 1.89
CA LEU A 308 -2.05 -8.06 1.75
C LEU A 308 -1.70 -8.40 0.28
N LEU A 309 -2.59 -9.08 -0.43
CA LEU A 309 -2.41 -9.38 -1.85
C LEU A 309 -2.45 -8.10 -2.68
N ALA A 310 -3.45 -7.24 -2.47
CA ALA A 310 -3.62 -6.00 -3.23
C ALA A 310 -2.48 -5.00 -3.03
N GLN A 311 -1.77 -5.08 -1.91
CA GLN A 311 -0.70 -4.15 -1.54
C GLN A 311 0.68 -4.78 -1.72
N ASN A 312 0.75 -6.04 -2.19
CA ASN A 312 2.01 -6.67 -2.48
C ASN A 312 2.62 -6.12 -3.78
N MET A 313 3.88 -5.71 -3.69
CA MET A 313 4.73 -5.26 -4.80
C MET A 313 5.81 -6.29 -5.18
N GLY A 314 5.97 -7.35 -4.37
CA GLY A 314 6.97 -8.38 -4.61
C GLY A 314 6.49 -9.48 -5.57
N ASP A 315 7.42 -10.30 -6.02
CA ASP A 315 7.09 -11.52 -6.77
C ASP A 315 6.73 -12.65 -5.80
N LEU A 316 5.44 -12.96 -5.70
CA LEU A 316 4.93 -14.05 -4.87
C LEU A 316 4.93 -15.41 -5.59
N GLY A 317 5.28 -15.45 -6.88
CA GLY A 317 5.21 -16.63 -7.73
C GLY A 317 3.78 -16.93 -8.19
N SER A 318 3.36 -18.19 -8.11
CA SER A 318 2.01 -18.59 -8.55
C SER A 318 0.91 -18.09 -7.61
N ALA A 319 -0.34 -18.07 -8.09
CA ALA A 319 -1.52 -17.75 -7.27
C ALA A 319 -1.61 -18.62 -5.99
N ASP A 320 -1.31 -19.92 -6.08
CA ASP A 320 -1.25 -20.82 -4.92
C ASP A 320 -0.19 -20.39 -3.89
N GLN A 321 1.00 -19.99 -4.36
CA GLN A 321 2.08 -19.52 -3.50
C GLN A 321 1.73 -18.18 -2.86
N ALA A 322 1.14 -17.25 -3.61
CA ALA A 322 0.67 -15.97 -3.12
C ALA A 322 -0.41 -16.12 -2.05
N PHE A 323 -1.41 -16.99 -2.31
CA PHE A 323 -2.46 -17.31 -1.35
C PHE A 323 -1.90 -17.94 -0.06
N ALA A 324 -1.03 -18.94 -0.18
CA ALA A 324 -0.44 -19.61 0.97
C ALA A 324 0.39 -18.64 1.84
N LYS A 325 1.26 -17.83 1.21
CA LYS A 325 2.09 -16.85 1.92
C LYS A 325 1.26 -15.79 2.65
N THR A 326 0.27 -15.21 1.97
CA THR A 326 -0.59 -14.17 2.58
C THR A 326 -1.50 -14.73 3.66
N ARG A 327 -1.95 -15.99 3.53
CA ARG A 327 -2.66 -16.72 4.60
C ARG A 327 -1.81 -16.91 5.83
N ASP A 328 -0.59 -17.40 5.66
CA ASP A 328 0.28 -17.67 6.80
C ASP A 328 0.67 -16.36 7.51
N MET A 329 0.87 -15.28 6.75
CA MET A 329 1.08 -13.95 7.30
C MET A 329 -0.14 -13.42 8.06
N ALA A 330 -1.34 -13.47 7.49
CA ALA A 330 -2.58 -13.02 8.15
C ALA A 330 -2.90 -13.86 9.40
N ALA A 331 -2.58 -15.16 9.40
CA ALA A 331 -2.76 -16.03 10.55
C ALA A 331 -1.81 -15.68 11.72
N ALA A 332 -0.63 -15.14 11.41
CA ALA A 332 0.39 -14.78 12.39
C ALA A 332 0.19 -13.38 13.01
N MET A 333 -0.77 -12.59 12.51
CA MET A 333 -0.98 -11.20 12.92
C MET A 333 -2.37 -10.98 13.52
N THR A 334 -2.47 -10.00 14.42
CA THR A 334 -3.76 -9.39 14.76
C THR A 334 -4.22 -8.53 13.58
N CYS A 335 -5.43 -8.78 13.07
CA CYS A 335 -5.98 -8.05 11.92
C CYS A 335 -7.07 -7.08 12.38
N LEU A 336 -6.86 -5.79 12.13
CA LEU A 336 -7.74 -4.71 12.59
C LEU A 336 -8.04 -3.72 11.46
N ARG A 337 -9.07 -2.91 11.69
CA ARG A 337 -9.33 -1.69 10.93
C ARG A 337 -9.29 -0.48 11.85
N LEU A 338 -8.67 0.60 11.39
CA LEU A 338 -8.73 1.89 12.04
C LEU A 338 -9.64 2.82 11.24
N VAL A 339 -10.82 3.08 11.80
CA VAL A 339 -11.72 4.13 11.31
C VAL A 339 -11.34 5.43 12.00
N TYR A 340 -11.09 6.50 11.25
CA TYR A 340 -10.71 7.78 11.86
C TYR A 340 -11.01 8.98 10.95
N ALA A 341 -11.31 10.14 11.55
CA ALA A 341 -11.43 11.41 10.84
C ALA A 341 -10.28 12.37 11.18
N ASP A 342 -9.93 12.43 12.47
CA ASP A 342 -8.85 13.26 12.99
C ASP A 342 -7.54 12.48 13.18
N LEU A 343 -6.43 13.11 12.81
CA LEU A 343 -5.11 12.49 12.84
C LEU A 343 -4.57 12.31 14.26
N GLU A 344 -4.80 13.26 15.16
CA GLU A 344 -4.29 13.17 16.53
C GLU A 344 -5.10 12.15 17.33
N ASP A 345 -6.41 12.08 17.11
CA ASP A 345 -7.26 11.06 17.75
C ASP A 345 -6.82 9.65 17.33
N ALA A 346 -6.48 9.45 16.05
CA ALA A 346 -5.90 8.20 15.55
C ALA A 346 -4.59 7.84 16.25
N VAL A 347 -3.65 8.79 16.39
CA VAL A 347 -2.37 8.56 17.08
C VAL A 347 -2.59 8.26 18.56
N ALA A 348 -3.47 9.00 19.23
CA ALA A 348 -3.81 8.79 20.63
C ALA A 348 -4.42 7.40 20.87
N LEU A 349 -5.31 6.96 19.97
CA LEU A 349 -5.90 5.62 20.01
C LEU A 349 -4.84 4.53 19.84
N LEU A 350 -3.97 4.66 18.84
CA LEU A 350 -2.89 3.70 18.58
C LEU A 350 -1.94 3.61 19.78
N ARG A 351 -1.62 4.74 20.41
CA ARG A 351 -0.79 4.74 21.63
C ARG A 351 -1.47 3.99 22.76
N ARG A 352 -2.74 4.30 23.07
CA ARG A 352 -3.50 3.62 24.11
C ARG A 352 -3.61 2.11 23.87
N ALA A 353 -3.65 1.68 22.61
CA ALA A 353 -3.81 0.28 22.24
C ALA A 353 -2.49 -0.51 22.22
N PHE A 354 -1.35 0.13 21.90
CA PHE A 354 -0.11 -0.58 21.56
C PHE A 354 1.16 -0.09 22.26
N ALA A 355 1.14 1.01 23.01
CA ALA A 355 2.32 1.46 23.74
C ALA A 355 2.63 0.52 24.93
N PRO A 356 3.91 0.29 25.26
CA PRO A 356 4.28 -0.65 26.34
C PRO A 356 3.80 -0.24 27.74
N ASP A 357 3.60 1.06 27.96
CA ASP A 357 3.04 1.63 29.19
C ASP A 357 1.50 1.69 29.16
N ALA A 358 0.87 1.18 28.11
CA ALA A 358 -0.58 1.02 28.08
C ALA A 358 -1.01 0.10 29.24
N PRO A 359 -1.98 0.52 30.07
CA PRO A 359 -2.52 -0.32 31.14
C PRO A 359 -2.83 -1.75 30.62
N PRO A 360 -2.55 -2.82 31.39
CA PRO A 360 -2.81 -4.20 30.96
C PRO A 360 -4.28 -4.51 30.66
N GLN A 361 -5.19 -3.57 30.96
CA GLN A 361 -6.63 -3.62 30.66
C GLN A 361 -7.06 -2.72 29.48
N THR A 362 -6.19 -1.89 28.91
CA THR A 362 -6.52 -1.09 27.71
C THR A 362 -6.16 -1.83 26.42
N ASN A 363 -6.71 -3.04 26.27
CA ASN A 363 -7.15 -3.48 24.95
C ASN A 363 -8.38 -2.62 24.64
N VAL A 364 -8.16 -1.47 23.98
CA VAL A 364 -9.24 -0.58 23.55
C VAL A 364 -10.38 -1.44 22.99
N PRO A 365 -11.65 -1.24 23.41
CA PRO A 365 -12.77 -2.04 22.95
C PRO A 365 -12.77 -2.13 21.43
N LEU A 366 -12.63 -3.34 20.90
CA LEU A 366 -12.70 -3.55 19.47
C LEU A 366 -14.16 -3.58 19.06
N ALA A 367 -14.55 -2.63 18.22
CA ALA A 367 -15.88 -2.63 17.63
C ALA A 367 -16.04 -3.79 16.63
N SER A 368 -17.30 -4.12 16.32
CA SER A 368 -17.65 -5.20 15.39
C SER A 368 -17.01 -5.00 14.01
N PRO A 369 -16.72 -6.09 13.28
CA PRO A 369 -16.23 -5.99 11.91
C PRO A 369 -17.11 -5.12 11.02
N LEU A 370 -16.47 -4.44 10.07
CA LEU A 370 -17.13 -3.60 9.06
C LEU A 370 -16.93 -4.21 7.67
N PRO A 371 -17.84 -3.95 6.70
CA PRO A 371 -17.63 -4.32 5.30
C PRO A 371 -16.36 -3.72 4.73
N ASP A 372 -15.61 -4.44 3.90
CA ASP A 372 -14.26 -4.04 3.47
C ASP A 372 -14.23 -2.81 2.53
N PRO A 373 -13.42 -1.77 2.83
CA PRO A 373 -13.34 -0.54 2.05
C PRO A 373 -12.69 -0.70 0.67
N LEU A 374 -11.94 -1.78 0.40
CA LEU A 374 -11.39 -2.05 -0.93
C LEU A 374 -12.45 -2.60 -1.91
N HIS A 375 -13.65 -2.93 -1.45
CA HIS A 375 -14.73 -3.49 -2.27
C HIS A 375 -15.43 -2.45 -3.14
N ALA A 376 -14.70 -1.65 -3.89
CA ALA A 376 -15.26 -0.96 -5.04
C ALA A 376 -14.22 -0.91 -6.16
N PRO A 377 -13.99 -2.02 -6.91
CA PRO A 377 -13.48 -1.83 -8.25
C PRO A 377 -14.43 -0.89 -9.01
N GLU A 378 -13.86 0.00 -9.82
CA GLU A 378 -14.61 0.56 -10.94
C GLU A 378 -15.07 -0.63 -11.78
N ARG A 379 -16.37 -0.94 -11.77
CA ARG A 379 -16.96 -2.02 -12.58
C ARG A 379 -16.58 -1.77 -14.03
N ARG A 380 -15.76 -2.64 -14.61
CA ARG A 380 -15.32 -2.52 -16.01
C ARG A 380 -16.29 -3.24 -16.95
N SER A 381 -16.96 -4.27 -16.45
CA SER A 381 -17.77 -5.18 -17.24
C SER A 381 -19.21 -4.70 -17.41
N VAL A 382 -19.78 -5.02 -18.57
CA VAL A 382 -21.21 -4.84 -18.82
C VAL A 382 -21.98 -5.92 -18.03
N PRO A 383 -22.97 -5.55 -17.20
CA PRO A 383 -23.81 -6.52 -16.51
C PRO A 383 -24.45 -7.50 -17.50
N VAL A 384 -24.52 -8.79 -17.15
CA VAL A 384 -25.21 -9.76 -18.02
C VAL A 384 -26.71 -9.51 -18.02
N HIS A 385 -27.39 -9.94 -19.08
CA HIS A 385 -28.85 -9.93 -19.10
C HIS A 385 -29.38 -10.78 -17.92
N PRO A 386 -30.40 -10.33 -17.17
CA PRO A 386 -30.88 -11.03 -15.98
C PRO A 386 -31.25 -12.50 -16.20
N ASP A 387 -31.74 -12.82 -17.41
CA ASP A 387 -32.16 -14.18 -17.80
C ASP A 387 -31.04 -14.99 -18.49
N ARG A 388 -29.82 -14.44 -18.64
CA ARG A 388 -28.71 -15.18 -19.23
C ARG A 388 -28.26 -16.25 -18.24
N VAL A 389 -28.39 -17.52 -18.64
CA VAL A 389 -27.97 -18.67 -17.85
C VAL A 389 -26.45 -18.84 -17.99
N LEU A 390 -25.74 -18.81 -16.86
CA LEU A 390 -24.31 -19.09 -16.78
C LEU A 390 -24.06 -20.24 -15.80
N ARG A 391 -22.88 -20.85 -15.90
CA ARG A 391 -22.37 -21.85 -14.95
C ARG A 391 -20.90 -21.62 -14.68
N GLN A 392 -20.37 -22.16 -13.59
CA GLN A 392 -18.93 -22.16 -13.34
C GLN A 392 -18.15 -22.77 -14.51
N ALA A 393 -17.05 -22.12 -14.90
CA ALA A 393 -16.09 -22.68 -15.83
C ALA A 393 -15.33 -23.85 -15.17
N PRO A 394 -14.91 -24.88 -15.93
CA PRO A 394 -14.08 -25.95 -15.38
C PRO A 394 -12.68 -25.44 -15.03
N GLY A 395 -12.05 -26.06 -14.03
CA GLY A 395 -10.65 -25.77 -13.69
C GLY A 395 -10.42 -24.51 -12.85
N ILE A 396 -11.48 -23.85 -12.37
CA ILE A 396 -11.37 -22.73 -11.43
C ILE A 396 -11.03 -23.26 -10.04
N VAL A 397 -10.02 -22.67 -9.42
CA VAL A 397 -9.64 -22.97 -8.04
C VAL A 397 -10.42 -22.06 -7.10
N LEU A 398 -11.12 -22.66 -6.14
CA LEU A 398 -11.78 -21.96 -5.03
C LEU A 398 -11.06 -22.27 -3.71
N ARG A 399 -10.81 -21.23 -2.90
CA ARG A 399 -10.45 -21.38 -1.48
C ARG A 399 -11.33 -20.51 -0.60
N ARG A 400 -11.99 -21.14 0.36
CA ARG A 400 -12.82 -20.46 1.36
C ARG A 400 -11.97 -19.95 2.52
N MET A 401 -12.35 -18.80 3.07
CA MET A 401 -11.67 -18.21 4.22
C MET A 401 -12.51 -17.16 4.91
N GLY A 402 -12.62 -17.24 6.24
CA GLY A 402 -13.52 -16.36 6.98
C GLY A 402 -14.94 -16.48 6.41
N SER A 403 -15.56 -15.34 6.14
CA SER A 403 -16.87 -15.26 5.51
C SER A 403 -16.83 -15.19 3.97
N GLY A 404 -15.65 -14.96 3.37
CA GLY A 404 -15.46 -14.82 1.93
C GLY A 404 -14.78 -16.03 1.28
N ALA A 405 -14.36 -15.83 0.03
CA ALA A 405 -13.59 -16.81 -0.72
C ALA A 405 -12.64 -16.16 -1.73
N PHE A 406 -11.72 -16.96 -2.26
CA PHE A 406 -10.79 -16.55 -3.30
C PHE A 406 -10.90 -17.47 -4.51
N LEU A 407 -10.84 -16.87 -5.71
CA LEU A 407 -10.92 -17.53 -7.00
C LEU A 407 -9.67 -17.24 -7.84
N TRP A 408 -9.19 -18.23 -8.58
CA TRP A 408 -8.18 -18.04 -9.62
C TRP A 408 -8.20 -19.20 -10.62
N THR A 409 -7.55 -19.01 -11.77
CA THR A 409 -7.20 -20.13 -12.67
C THR A 409 -5.75 -20.54 -12.42
N PRO A 410 -5.37 -21.82 -12.52
CA PRO A 410 -3.97 -22.23 -12.35
C PRO A 410 -2.98 -21.59 -13.33
N ALA A 411 -3.47 -21.09 -14.46
CA ALA A 411 -2.67 -20.44 -15.50
C ALA A 411 -2.45 -18.94 -15.26
N ASP A 412 -3.27 -18.31 -14.40
CA ASP A 412 -3.23 -16.88 -14.13
C ASP A 412 -2.68 -16.60 -12.72
N PRO A 413 -1.70 -15.69 -12.56
CA PRO A 413 -1.28 -15.26 -11.22
C PRO A 413 -2.36 -14.48 -10.45
N VAL A 414 -3.40 -13.93 -11.10
CA VAL A 414 -4.40 -13.08 -10.46
C VAL A 414 -5.30 -13.87 -9.51
N VAL A 415 -5.46 -13.34 -8.28
CA VAL A 415 -6.35 -13.90 -7.26
C VAL A 415 -7.50 -12.94 -7.02
N TRP A 416 -8.71 -13.42 -7.29
CA TRP A 416 -9.96 -12.71 -7.05
C TRP A 416 -10.45 -12.97 -5.64
N HIS A 417 -10.90 -11.93 -4.94
CA HIS A 417 -11.60 -12.06 -3.66
C HIS A 417 -13.10 -11.88 -3.88
N LEU A 418 -13.85 -12.85 -3.36
CA LEU A 418 -15.30 -12.81 -3.27
C LEU A 418 -15.69 -12.48 -1.84
N ASN A 419 -16.49 -11.43 -1.68
CA ASN A 419 -17.16 -11.17 -0.43
C ASN A 419 -18.19 -12.29 -0.13
N PRO A 420 -18.84 -12.30 1.05
CA PRO A 420 -19.77 -13.37 1.40
C PRO A 420 -20.92 -13.56 0.40
N VAL A 421 -21.43 -12.47 -0.17
CA VAL A 421 -22.50 -12.50 -1.19
C VAL A 421 -21.97 -13.05 -2.51
N GLY A 422 -20.81 -12.59 -2.97
CA GLY A 422 -20.17 -13.10 -4.19
C GLY A 422 -19.82 -14.58 -4.08
N HIS A 423 -19.38 -15.03 -2.92
CA HIS A 423 -19.16 -16.45 -2.65
C HIS A 423 -20.46 -17.27 -2.70
N ALA A 424 -21.57 -16.73 -2.18
CA ALA A 424 -22.87 -17.37 -2.29
C ALA A 424 -23.36 -17.47 -3.74
N VAL A 425 -23.23 -16.39 -4.51
CA VAL A 425 -23.53 -16.39 -5.96
C VAL A 425 -22.68 -17.42 -6.69
N TRP A 426 -21.37 -17.42 -6.46
CA TRP A 426 -20.45 -18.41 -7.03
C TRP A 426 -20.89 -19.84 -6.72
N ALA A 427 -21.19 -20.14 -5.45
CA ALA A 427 -21.63 -21.47 -5.03
C ALA A 427 -22.93 -21.92 -5.72
N LEU A 428 -23.89 -21.01 -5.91
CA LEU A 428 -25.14 -21.32 -6.62
C LEU A 428 -24.92 -21.64 -8.11
N LEU A 429 -23.92 -21.01 -8.76
CA LEU A 429 -23.56 -21.26 -10.15
C LEU A 429 -22.88 -22.63 -10.41
N GLU A 430 -22.72 -23.47 -9.38
CA GLU A 430 -22.46 -24.91 -9.58
C GLU A 430 -23.57 -25.54 -10.44
N ILE A 431 -24.81 -25.08 -10.24
CA ILE A 431 -25.94 -25.38 -11.10
C ILE A 431 -26.10 -24.22 -12.09
N PRO A 432 -26.21 -24.46 -13.41
CA PRO A 432 -26.44 -23.39 -14.36
C PRO A 432 -27.68 -22.56 -13.97
N GLY A 433 -27.52 -21.25 -13.89
CA GLY A 433 -28.57 -20.35 -13.44
C GLY A 433 -28.38 -18.92 -13.96
N SER A 434 -29.48 -18.18 -13.99
CA SER A 434 -29.50 -16.76 -14.37
C SER A 434 -29.45 -15.85 -13.13
N ALA A 435 -29.19 -14.56 -13.34
CA ALA A 435 -29.19 -13.60 -12.22
C ALA A 435 -30.58 -13.48 -11.57
N ALA A 436 -31.65 -13.69 -12.35
CA ALA A 436 -33.01 -13.76 -11.82
C ALA A 436 -33.21 -15.00 -10.91
N ASP A 437 -32.80 -16.19 -11.36
CA ASP A 437 -32.92 -17.43 -10.58
C ASP A 437 -32.15 -17.37 -9.26
N LEU A 438 -30.94 -16.80 -9.32
CA LEU A 438 -30.08 -16.65 -8.15
C LEU A 438 -30.62 -15.60 -7.18
N ALA A 439 -31.19 -14.50 -7.68
CA ALA A 439 -31.83 -13.50 -6.84
C ALA A 439 -33.00 -14.08 -6.05
N ASP A 440 -33.78 -14.99 -6.66
CA ASP A 440 -34.91 -15.65 -6.00
C ASP A 440 -34.44 -16.56 -4.88
N SER A 441 -33.38 -17.32 -5.14
CA SER A 441 -32.75 -18.20 -4.14
C SER A 441 -32.13 -17.43 -2.97
N LEU A 442 -31.57 -16.24 -3.24
CA LEU A 442 -30.89 -15.41 -2.24
C LEU A 442 -31.83 -14.45 -1.51
N ALA A 443 -33.03 -14.19 -2.02
CA ALA A 443 -34.01 -13.30 -1.38
C ALA A 443 -34.50 -13.86 -0.03
N GLU A 444 -34.56 -15.19 0.12
CA GLU A 444 -34.92 -15.84 1.40
C GLU A 444 -33.88 -15.58 2.50
N VAL A 445 -32.63 -15.42 2.08
CA VAL A 445 -31.47 -15.22 2.95
C VAL A 445 -31.26 -13.74 3.26
N PHE A 446 -31.38 -12.88 2.25
CA PHE A 446 -31.16 -11.45 2.34
C PHE A 446 -32.50 -10.72 2.33
N ALA A 447 -33.37 -11.06 3.27
CA ALA A 447 -34.75 -10.56 3.34
C ALA A 447 -34.87 -9.02 3.40
N ASP A 448 -33.83 -8.35 3.90
CA ASP A 448 -33.77 -6.88 4.02
C ASP A 448 -33.35 -6.18 2.71
N VAL A 449 -33.03 -6.92 1.64
CA VAL A 449 -32.58 -6.37 0.36
C VAL A 449 -33.67 -6.52 -0.70
N PRO A 450 -34.10 -5.43 -1.37
CA PRO A 450 -35.07 -5.53 -2.46
C PRO A 450 -34.60 -6.45 -3.58
N ARG A 451 -35.47 -7.33 -4.06
CA ARG A 451 -35.19 -8.30 -5.14
C ARG A 451 -34.55 -7.66 -6.37
N ASP A 452 -35.10 -6.55 -6.87
CA ASP A 452 -34.54 -5.84 -8.03
C ASP A 452 -33.10 -5.37 -7.82
N ARG A 453 -32.73 -5.07 -6.57
CA ARG A 453 -31.35 -4.72 -6.23
C ARG A 453 -30.46 -5.95 -6.25
N LEU A 454 -30.89 -7.06 -5.66
CA LEU A 454 -30.18 -8.35 -5.74
C LEU A 454 -29.93 -8.76 -7.19
N THR A 455 -30.96 -8.75 -8.04
CA THR A 455 -30.83 -9.12 -9.46
C THR A 455 -29.81 -8.25 -10.19
N ARG A 456 -29.84 -6.93 -9.99
CA ARG A 456 -28.86 -6.02 -10.64
C ARG A 456 -27.44 -6.27 -10.17
N ASP A 457 -27.22 -6.48 -8.88
CA ASP A 457 -25.87 -6.70 -8.35
C ASP A 457 -25.33 -8.08 -8.72
N ILE A 458 -26.18 -9.10 -8.74
CA ILE A 458 -25.82 -10.45 -9.22
C ILE A 458 -25.50 -10.40 -10.72
N ALA A 459 -26.31 -9.72 -11.53
CA ALA A 459 -26.06 -9.54 -12.97
C ALA A 459 -24.75 -8.79 -13.24
N ALA A 460 -24.42 -7.78 -12.43
CA ALA A 460 -23.13 -7.09 -12.52
C ALA A 460 -21.96 -8.03 -12.18
N LEU A 461 -22.04 -8.74 -11.05
CA LEU A 461 -21.03 -9.73 -10.64
C LEU A 461 -20.84 -10.82 -11.70
N MET A 462 -21.92 -11.37 -12.25
CA MET A 462 -21.87 -12.38 -13.30
C MET A 462 -21.24 -11.84 -14.58
N GLY A 463 -21.36 -10.53 -14.85
CA GLY A 463 -20.63 -9.84 -15.92
C GLY A 463 -19.13 -9.84 -15.67
N ASP A 464 -18.70 -9.43 -14.47
CA ASP A 464 -17.29 -9.44 -14.08
C ASP A 464 -16.71 -10.88 -14.16
N LEU A 465 -17.43 -11.87 -13.63
CA LEU A 465 -17.00 -13.28 -13.68
C LEU A 465 -16.91 -13.84 -15.11
N LEU A 466 -17.77 -13.37 -16.02
CA LEU A 466 -17.81 -13.83 -17.41
C LEU A 466 -16.65 -13.24 -18.21
N GLU A 467 -16.35 -11.95 -18.03
CA GLU A 467 -15.21 -11.29 -18.68
C GLU A 467 -13.88 -11.95 -18.30
N GLU A 468 -13.78 -12.38 -17.04
CA GLU A 468 -12.60 -13.03 -16.49
C GLU A 468 -12.56 -14.56 -16.72
N GLY A 469 -13.58 -15.09 -17.39
CA GLY A 469 -13.66 -16.51 -17.75
C GLY A 469 -13.90 -17.48 -16.58
N PHE A 470 -14.32 -16.98 -15.41
CA PHE A 470 -14.71 -17.82 -14.28
C PHE A 470 -16.06 -18.51 -14.48
N VAL A 471 -16.93 -17.95 -15.32
CA VAL A 471 -18.21 -18.54 -15.70
C VAL A 471 -18.34 -18.61 -17.21
N THR A 472 -19.17 -19.53 -17.69
CA THR A 472 -19.46 -19.73 -19.13
C THR A 472 -20.95 -19.98 -19.34
N GLY A 473 -21.46 -19.62 -20.51
CA GLY A 473 -22.87 -19.81 -20.85
C GLY A 473 -23.28 -19.12 -22.13
#